data_AF-A0A2S4KY97-F1
#
_entry.id   AF-A0A2S4KY97-F1
#
_cell.length_a   1.000
_cell.length_b   1.000
_cell.length_c   1.000
_cell.angle_alpha   90.00
_cell.angle_beta   90.00
_cell.angle_gamma   90.00
#
_symmetry.space_group_name_H-M   'P 1'
#
loop_
_entity.id
_entity.type
_entity.pdbx_description
1 polymer ?
#
loop_
_entity_poly.entity_id
_entity_poly.type
_entity_poly.pdbx_seq_one_letter_code
_entity_poly.pdbx_strand_id
1 'polypeptide(L)'
;MSAKGDSFNTWRVYHNDFKAIIGPAPTIELLLQIDEYPFAHEAGVFFPQNNELFITSNQFQDYVHNKKVQISKVLLGDGSEPVRLEKIDCDLIHMANGGVNYKDGVLFCAQGSSTRSSGLFYMQASPPYKVEPVLTSYLERPFNSVNDVVVHEDGSIWFTDPSYGHDQGYRPRPSLPNVVYRYDPATESIRAMADDLGRPNGICFSPDGTTVYVTDTDQVRGPCINYSRVSSIYAFDITYRHGQPALINRRVFALADTGIPDGIKCDTLGNVYSGCGDGINVWSPGGVLLGKIVILGGVANFCFGRNGLIFALNEHRLWRVRLDYGIKGALLGI
;
A
#
# COMPACT_ATOMS: atom_id res chain seq x y z
N MET A 1 36.63 18.54 3.37
CA MET A 1 37.07 17.16 3.07
C MET A 1 35.90 16.47 2.43
N SER A 2 36.02 16.10 1.15
CA SER A 2 34.92 15.46 0.41
C SER A 2 34.69 14.07 0.99
N ALA A 3 33.47 13.81 1.44
CA ALA A 3 33.01 12.46 1.70
C ALA A 3 33.02 11.72 0.37
N LYS A 4 33.92 10.73 0.25
CA LYS A 4 33.86 9.73 -0.82
C LYS A 4 32.51 9.04 -0.68
N GLY A 5 31.69 9.16 -1.73
CA GLY A 5 30.40 8.48 -1.80
C GLY A 5 30.63 6.97 -1.83
N ASP A 6 30.17 6.29 -0.78
CA ASP A 6 29.87 4.87 -0.88
C ASP A 6 28.74 4.73 -1.90
N SER A 7 29.07 4.26 -3.11
CA SER A 7 28.08 3.87 -4.10
C SER A 7 27.39 2.60 -3.59
N PHE A 8 26.40 2.76 -2.72
CA PHE A 8 25.48 1.67 -2.42
C PHE A 8 24.90 1.18 -3.75
N ASN A 9 25.10 -0.10 -4.06
CA ASN A 9 24.50 -0.68 -5.24
C ASN A 9 22.97 -0.64 -5.07
N THR A 10 22.33 0.31 -5.75
CA THR A 10 20.89 0.58 -5.70
C THR A 10 20.06 -0.55 -6.29
N TRP A 11 20.69 -1.47 -7.02
CA TRP A 11 20.05 -2.62 -7.65
C TRP A 11 20.73 -3.90 -7.19
N ARG A 12 20.12 -4.62 -6.25
CA ARG A 12 20.62 -5.92 -5.82
C ARG A 12 19.98 -7.02 -6.67
N VAL A 13 20.81 -7.68 -7.47
CA VAL A 13 20.37 -8.75 -8.37
C VAL A 13 20.71 -10.09 -7.75
N TYR A 14 19.71 -10.94 -7.51
CA TYR A 14 19.89 -12.31 -7.02
C TYR A 14 19.58 -13.35 -8.11
N HIS A 15 18.72 -13.02 -9.06
CA HIS A 15 18.35 -13.87 -10.19
C HIS A 15 18.43 -13.09 -11.52
N ASN A 16 18.73 -13.79 -12.63
CA ASN A 16 18.86 -13.14 -13.94
C ASN A 16 17.53 -12.52 -14.42
N ASP A 17 16.38 -13.07 -14.05
CA ASP A 17 15.07 -12.51 -14.43
C ASP A 17 14.86 -11.09 -13.89
N PHE A 18 15.50 -10.74 -12.77
CA PHE A 18 15.45 -9.36 -12.27
C PHE A 18 16.11 -8.37 -13.23
N LYS A 19 17.10 -8.80 -14.02
CA LYS A 19 17.73 -7.95 -15.04
C LYS A 19 16.75 -7.59 -16.15
N ALA A 20 15.83 -8.51 -16.49
CA ALA A 20 14.77 -8.24 -17.45
C ALA A 20 13.73 -7.26 -16.88
N ILE A 21 13.47 -7.31 -15.57
CA ILE A 21 12.57 -6.36 -14.89
C ILE A 21 13.16 -4.94 -14.87
N ILE A 22 14.41 -4.77 -14.44
CA ILE A 22 15.01 -3.43 -14.35
C ILE A 22 15.42 -2.87 -15.73
N GLY A 23 15.65 -3.74 -16.71
CA GLY A 23 16.05 -3.33 -18.06
C GLY A 23 17.48 -2.80 -18.16
N PRO A 24 17.87 -2.25 -19.31
CA PRO A 24 19.26 -1.87 -19.59
C PRO A 24 19.71 -0.54 -18.96
N ALA A 25 18.78 0.33 -18.58
CA ALA A 25 19.07 1.67 -18.06
C ALA A 25 18.11 2.10 -16.93
N PRO A 26 18.04 1.34 -15.82
CA PRO A 26 17.14 1.67 -14.72
C PRO A 26 17.63 2.92 -13.96
N THR A 27 16.69 3.71 -13.44
CA THR A 27 17.00 4.91 -12.65
C THR A 27 16.21 4.98 -11.35
N ILE A 28 16.77 5.65 -10.35
CA ILE A 28 16.09 6.04 -9.11
C ILE A 28 16.34 7.53 -8.94
N GLU A 29 15.28 8.32 -8.90
CA GLU A 29 15.31 9.77 -8.88
C GLU A 29 14.48 10.30 -7.72
N LEU A 30 15.02 11.23 -6.94
CA LEU A 30 14.27 11.93 -5.90
C LEU A 30 13.38 12.98 -6.58
N LEU A 31 12.06 12.84 -6.43
CA LEU A 31 11.11 13.81 -6.97
C LEU A 31 10.82 14.96 -6.01
N LEU A 32 10.66 14.63 -4.74
CA LEU A 32 10.29 15.59 -3.70
C LEU A 32 10.81 15.12 -2.34
N GLN A 33 11.27 16.08 -1.53
CA GLN A 33 11.65 15.86 -0.14
C GLN A 33 11.03 16.96 0.72
N ILE A 34 10.48 16.57 1.86
CA ILE A 34 9.91 17.47 2.88
C ILE A 34 10.37 16.93 4.23
N ASP A 35 11.21 17.69 4.93
CA ASP A 35 11.82 17.25 6.18
C ASP A 35 10.90 17.48 7.39
N GLU A 36 9.93 18.39 7.26
CA GLU A 36 9.06 18.82 8.36
C GLU A 36 8.10 17.72 8.82
N TYR A 37 7.67 16.83 7.92
CA TYR A 37 6.78 15.70 8.24
C TYR A 37 6.89 14.59 7.17
N PRO A 38 6.60 13.33 7.54
CA PRO A 38 6.71 12.16 6.66
C PRO A 38 5.56 12.09 5.64
N PHE A 39 5.55 13.00 4.67
CA PHE A 39 4.44 13.23 3.75
C PHE A 39 4.11 12.08 2.78
N ALA A 40 5.07 11.17 2.52
CA ALA A 40 4.98 10.09 1.54
C ALA A 40 5.13 8.74 2.23
N HIS A 41 4.05 8.22 2.78
CA HIS A 41 4.05 6.94 3.51
C HIS A 41 3.18 5.89 2.80
N GLU A 42 1.91 6.22 2.54
CA GLU A 42 0.87 5.24 2.18
C GLU A 42 -0.02 5.72 1.01
N ALA A 43 -0.96 4.87 0.59
CA ALA A 43 -1.96 5.14 -0.45
C ALA A 43 -1.40 5.67 -1.78
N GLY A 44 -0.28 5.14 -2.29
CA GLY A 44 0.16 5.49 -3.64
C GLY A 44 -0.94 5.19 -4.68
N VAL A 45 -1.69 6.20 -5.12
CA VAL A 45 -2.79 6.05 -6.08
C VAL A 45 -2.56 6.96 -7.28
N PHE A 46 -2.10 6.37 -8.37
CA PHE A 46 -1.73 7.10 -9.57
C PHE A 46 -2.94 7.29 -10.52
N PHE A 47 -3.12 8.50 -11.01
CA PHE A 47 -4.11 8.89 -12.01
C PHE A 47 -3.41 9.18 -13.34
N PRO A 48 -3.38 8.22 -14.26
CA PRO A 48 -2.59 8.33 -15.48
C PRO A 48 -3.08 9.43 -16.43
N GLN A 49 -4.36 9.80 -16.38
CA GLN A 49 -4.97 10.79 -17.26
C GLN A 49 -4.41 12.19 -17.01
N ASN A 50 -4.12 12.50 -15.74
CA ASN A 50 -3.68 13.82 -15.31
C ASN A 50 -2.18 13.84 -14.92
N ASN A 51 -1.55 12.66 -14.88
CA ASN A 51 -0.21 12.46 -14.32
C ASN A 51 -0.10 12.96 -12.86
N GLU A 52 -1.07 12.54 -12.05
CA GLU A 52 -1.21 12.93 -10.64
C GLU A 52 -1.13 11.68 -9.76
N LEU A 53 -0.69 11.88 -8.52
CA LEU A 53 -0.56 10.82 -7.52
C LEU A 53 -1.21 11.28 -6.22
N PHE A 54 -2.15 10.51 -5.67
CA PHE A 54 -2.58 10.71 -4.29
C PHE A 54 -1.68 9.89 -3.37
N ILE A 55 -1.42 10.43 -2.18
CA ILE A 55 -0.64 9.81 -1.11
C ILE A 55 -1.19 10.23 0.25
N THR A 56 -0.85 9.45 1.27
CA THR A 56 -1.05 9.79 2.67
C THR A 56 0.28 9.84 3.40
N SER A 57 0.40 10.78 4.35
CA SER A 57 1.56 10.88 5.23
C SER A 57 1.53 9.77 6.30
N ASN A 58 2.67 9.51 6.93
CA ASN A 58 2.67 8.79 8.20
C ASN A 58 2.11 9.71 9.29
N GLN A 59 1.83 9.15 10.47
CA GLN A 59 1.43 9.94 11.64
C GLN A 59 2.52 10.97 11.99
N PHE A 60 2.11 12.22 12.15
CA PHE A 60 2.94 13.29 12.69
C PHE A 60 2.14 14.14 13.67
N GLN A 61 2.82 15.09 14.32
CA GLN A 61 2.20 16.01 15.26
C GLN A 61 2.03 17.40 14.64
N ASP A 62 0.86 18.01 14.83
CA ASP A 62 0.67 19.43 14.52
C ASP A 62 1.36 20.35 15.55
N TYR A 63 1.29 21.66 15.33
CA TYR A 63 1.94 22.66 16.20
C TYR A 63 1.42 22.64 17.65
N VAL A 64 0.24 22.07 17.90
CA VAL A 64 -0.36 21.90 19.24
C VAL A 64 -0.32 20.45 19.73
N HIS A 65 0.50 19.61 19.07
CA HIS A 65 0.86 18.23 19.44
C HIS A 65 -0.26 17.19 19.26
N ASN A 66 -1.28 17.48 18.46
CA ASN A 66 -2.25 16.47 18.06
C ASN A 66 -1.67 15.56 16.99
N LYS A 67 -1.90 14.25 17.14
CA LYS A 67 -1.57 13.24 16.12
C LYS A 67 -2.50 13.43 14.91
N LYS A 68 -1.92 13.57 13.71
CA LYS A 68 -2.65 13.62 12.46
C LYS A 68 -1.91 12.92 11.32
N VAL A 69 -2.64 12.69 10.24
CA VAL A 69 -2.14 12.33 8.92
C VAL A 69 -2.63 13.39 7.92
N GLN A 70 -1.91 13.56 6.82
CA GLN A 70 -2.27 14.44 5.72
C GLN A 70 -2.54 13.64 4.45
N ILE A 71 -3.70 13.87 3.82
CA ILE A 71 -3.95 13.47 2.44
C ILE A 71 -3.35 14.54 1.52
N SER A 72 -2.61 14.11 0.51
CA SER A 72 -1.99 15.01 -0.46
C SER A 72 -2.15 14.49 -1.89
N LYS A 73 -2.24 15.43 -2.83
CA LYS A 73 -2.14 15.17 -4.26
C LYS A 73 -0.82 15.73 -4.76
N VAL A 74 -0.05 14.91 -5.45
CA VAL A 74 1.21 15.25 -6.08
C VAL A 74 0.96 15.43 -7.57
N LEU A 75 1.21 16.62 -8.08
CA LEU A 75 1.26 16.93 -9.50
C LEU A 75 2.67 16.59 -9.99
N LEU A 76 2.80 15.52 -10.79
CA LEU A 76 4.12 15.00 -11.17
C LEU A 76 4.80 15.82 -12.28
N GLY A 77 4.07 16.76 -12.88
CA GLY A 77 4.53 17.55 -14.03
C GLY A 77 4.69 16.70 -15.29
N ASP A 78 5.09 17.33 -16.39
CA ASP A 78 5.42 16.66 -17.67
C ASP A 78 6.93 16.75 -17.99
N GLY A 79 7.74 17.18 -17.02
CA GLY A 79 9.16 17.48 -17.17
C GLY A 79 9.47 18.95 -17.48
N SER A 80 8.48 19.77 -17.87
CA SER A 80 8.64 21.22 -18.01
C SER A 80 8.29 21.98 -16.71
N GLU A 81 7.36 21.43 -15.93
CA GLU A 81 6.92 21.98 -14.65
C GLU A 81 7.50 21.18 -13.47
N PRO A 82 7.85 21.84 -12.34
CA PRO A 82 8.32 21.15 -11.16
C PRO A 82 7.21 20.31 -10.52
N VAL A 83 7.61 19.21 -9.87
CA VAL A 83 6.71 18.41 -9.03
C VAL A 83 6.16 19.28 -7.90
N ARG A 84 4.84 19.27 -7.72
CA ARG A 84 4.15 20.06 -6.69
C ARG A 84 3.29 19.17 -5.81
N LEU A 85 3.21 19.50 -4.53
CA LEU A 85 2.36 18.80 -3.57
C LEU A 85 1.26 19.74 -3.07
N GLU A 86 0.02 19.31 -3.25
CA GLU A 86 -1.18 19.99 -2.76
C GLU A 86 -1.73 19.21 -1.56
N LYS A 87 -1.92 19.90 -0.43
CA LYS A 87 -2.58 19.32 0.74
C LYS A 87 -4.09 19.36 0.53
N ILE A 88 -4.76 18.25 0.84
CA ILE A 88 -6.21 18.14 0.80
C ILE A 88 -6.70 18.04 2.24
N ASP A 89 -7.39 19.08 2.70
CA ASP A 89 -8.02 19.07 4.02
C ASP A 89 -9.32 18.27 3.95
N CYS A 90 -9.43 17.27 4.82
CA CYS A 90 -10.59 16.38 4.89
C CYS A 90 -10.88 16.00 6.34
N ASP A 91 -12.04 16.42 6.84
CA ASP A 91 -12.47 16.12 8.21
C ASP A 91 -13.22 14.79 8.34
N LEU A 92 -13.46 14.08 7.24
CA LEU A 92 -14.21 12.82 7.25
C LEU A 92 -13.30 11.59 7.26
N ILE A 93 -12.17 11.64 6.56
CA ILE A 93 -11.21 10.53 6.45
C ILE A 93 -10.15 10.69 7.54
N HIS A 94 -10.51 10.32 8.76
CA HIS A 94 -9.61 10.42 9.92
C HIS A 94 -8.52 9.36 9.88
N MET A 95 -7.27 9.77 10.07
CA MET A 95 -6.09 8.90 10.03
C MET A 95 -6.10 8.06 8.73
N ALA A 96 -6.20 8.75 7.58
CA ALA A 96 -6.15 8.12 6.27
C ALA A 96 -4.87 7.27 6.16
N ASN A 97 -4.98 6.06 5.62
CA ASN A 97 -3.85 5.17 5.42
C ASN A 97 -3.77 4.76 3.95
N GLY A 98 -4.05 3.51 3.59
CA GLY A 98 -4.03 3.00 2.23
C GLY A 98 -5.19 3.51 1.37
N GLY A 99 -5.11 3.25 0.08
CA GLY A 99 -6.11 3.71 -0.87
C GLY A 99 -5.91 3.12 -2.26
N VAL A 100 -6.97 3.18 -3.06
CA VAL A 100 -7.00 2.62 -4.43
C VAL A 100 -7.86 3.46 -5.36
N ASN A 101 -7.57 3.44 -6.66
CA ASN A 101 -8.44 4.03 -7.68
C ASN A 101 -9.84 3.41 -7.58
N TYR A 102 -10.88 4.24 -7.51
CA TYR A 102 -12.26 3.77 -7.41
C TYR A 102 -13.22 4.81 -8.00
N LYS A 103 -14.03 4.39 -8.99
CA LYS A 103 -14.85 5.30 -9.80
C LYS A 103 -13.97 6.41 -10.41
N ASP A 104 -14.39 7.67 -10.29
CA ASP A 104 -13.69 8.90 -10.66
C ASP A 104 -12.84 9.48 -9.52
N GLY A 105 -12.53 8.67 -8.51
CA GLY A 105 -11.86 9.12 -7.28
C GLY A 105 -10.99 8.06 -6.64
N VAL A 106 -10.74 8.25 -5.35
CA VAL A 106 -9.94 7.35 -4.51
C VAL A 106 -10.84 6.76 -3.44
N LEU A 107 -10.75 5.44 -3.24
CA LEU A 107 -11.28 4.78 -2.07
C LEU A 107 -10.17 4.69 -1.03
N PHE A 108 -10.29 5.45 0.06
CA PHE A 108 -9.33 5.47 1.16
C PHE A 108 -9.77 4.56 2.31
N CYS A 109 -8.76 3.96 2.94
CA CYS A 109 -8.84 3.42 4.29
C CYS A 109 -8.72 4.55 5.30
N ALA A 110 -9.70 4.71 6.18
CA ALA A 110 -9.62 5.56 7.36
C ALA A 110 -9.41 4.68 8.60
N GLN A 111 -8.29 4.87 9.31
CA GLN A 111 -8.03 4.13 10.55
C GLN A 111 -8.88 4.63 11.72
N GLY A 112 -9.48 5.81 11.60
CA GLY A 112 -10.39 6.39 12.59
C GLY A 112 -9.66 6.95 13.81
N SER A 113 -10.42 7.18 14.89
CA SER A 113 -9.90 7.68 16.18
C SER A 113 -10.71 7.10 17.36
N SER A 114 -10.50 7.60 18.58
CA SER A 114 -11.33 7.25 19.73
C SER A 114 -12.80 7.65 19.59
N THR A 115 -13.11 8.64 18.74
CA THR A 115 -14.47 9.19 18.54
C THR A 115 -14.98 9.06 17.11
N ARG A 116 -14.15 8.57 16.18
CA ARG A 116 -14.47 8.45 14.76
C ARG A 116 -14.28 7.02 14.30
N SER A 117 -15.24 6.51 13.53
CA SER A 117 -15.21 5.15 13.00
C SER A 117 -14.03 4.95 12.05
N SER A 118 -13.47 3.74 12.06
CA SER A 118 -12.62 3.26 10.98
C SER A 118 -13.51 2.74 9.84
N GLY A 119 -13.02 2.80 8.60
CA GLY A 119 -13.77 2.29 7.46
C GLY A 119 -13.23 2.76 6.11
N LEU A 120 -13.99 2.46 5.07
CA LEU A 120 -13.71 2.83 3.69
C LEU A 120 -14.49 4.09 3.32
N PHE A 121 -13.82 5.05 2.69
CA PHE A 121 -14.39 6.33 2.29
C PHE A 121 -13.99 6.63 0.85
N TYR A 122 -14.97 6.94 0.00
CA TYR A 122 -14.69 7.41 -1.35
C TYR A 122 -14.52 8.93 -1.31
N MET A 123 -13.50 9.43 -2.02
CA MET A 123 -13.23 10.85 -2.24
C MET A 123 -13.07 11.10 -3.75
N GLN A 124 -13.76 12.10 -4.29
CA GLN A 124 -13.54 12.56 -5.66
C GLN A 124 -12.08 12.94 -5.91
N ALA A 125 -11.54 12.68 -7.09
CA ALA A 125 -10.15 13.06 -7.43
C ALA A 125 -9.97 14.55 -7.75
N SER A 126 -11.05 15.31 -7.88
CA SER A 126 -11.02 16.74 -8.22
C SER A 126 -11.73 17.58 -7.16
N PRO A 127 -11.33 18.86 -6.97
CA PRO A 127 -12.07 19.82 -6.15
C PRO A 127 -13.57 19.84 -6.55
N PRO A 128 -14.50 19.86 -5.58
CA PRO A 128 -14.28 20.15 -4.16
C PRO A 128 -13.89 18.94 -3.29
N TYR A 129 -13.43 17.82 -3.87
CA TYR A 129 -13.03 16.60 -3.15
C TYR A 129 -14.15 16.06 -2.26
N LYS A 130 -15.37 15.94 -2.79
CA LYS A 130 -16.51 15.41 -2.02
C LYS A 130 -16.19 14.01 -1.49
N VAL A 131 -16.49 13.78 -0.21
CA VAL A 131 -16.28 12.50 0.47
C VAL A 131 -17.60 11.87 0.88
N GLU A 132 -17.70 10.55 0.72
CA GLU A 132 -18.82 9.74 1.23
C GLU A 132 -18.30 8.47 1.92
N PRO A 133 -18.89 8.08 3.07
CA PRO A 133 -18.59 6.78 3.66
C PRO A 133 -19.11 5.67 2.75
N VAL A 134 -18.28 4.65 2.52
CA VAL A 134 -18.67 3.44 1.77
C VAL A 134 -19.03 2.32 2.75
N LEU A 135 -18.20 2.11 3.78
CA LEU A 135 -18.43 1.06 4.78
C LEU A 135 -17.67 1.37 6.07
N THR A 136 -18.32 1.35 7.22
CA THR A 136 -17.72 1.77 8.50
C THR A 136 -17.86 0.76 9.65
N SER A 137 -18.46 -0.41 9.38
CA SER A 137 -18.57 -1.50 10.35
C SER A 137 -18.72 -2.85 9.66
N TYR A 138 -18.37 -3.92 10.38
CA TYR A 138 -18.72 -5.29 10.02
C TYR A 138 -19.95 -5.73 10.81
N LEU A 139 -21.12 -5.64 10.18
CA LEU A 139 -22.41 -5.97 10.81
C LEU A 139 -22.55 -5.25 12.16
N GLU A 140 -22.50 -3.92 12.12
CA GLU A 140 -22.58 -3.00 13.27
C GLU A 140 -21.36 -3.02 14.23
N ARG A 141 -20.44 -3.97 14.08
CA ARG A 141 -19.20 -3.97 14.87
C ARG A 141 -18.16 -3.05 14.25
N PRO A 142 -17.63 -2.06 14.98
CA PRO A 142 -16.61 -1.17 14.45
C PRO A 142 -15.37 -1.95 14.01
N PHE A 143 -14.86 -1.64 12.82
CA PHE A 143 -13.55 -2.12 12.37
C PHE A 143 -12.44 -1.69 13.34
N ASN A 144 -11.32 -2.40 13.34
CA ASN A 144 -10.17 -2.09 14.17
C ASN A 144 -9.53 -0.76 13.72
N SER A 145 -8.87 -0.79 12.56
CA SER A 145 -8.19 0.31 11.89
C SER A 145 -7.82 -0.14 10.48
N VAL A 146 -8.79 -0.10 9.55
CA VAL A 146 -8.59 -0.56 8.17
C VAL A 146 -7.36 0.08 7.55
N ASN A 147 -6.54 -0.71 6.86
CA ASN A 147 -5.17 -0.32 6.54
C ASN A 147 -4.92 -0.20 5.04
N ASP A 148 -5.02 -1.28 4.25
CA ASP A 148 -4.89 -1.23 2.79
C ASP A 148 -6.12 -1.85 2.09
N VAL A 149 -6.34 -1.46 0.84
CA VAL A 149 -7.53 -1.81 0.06
C VAL A 149 -7.21 -2.02 -1.42
N VAL A 150 -7.89 -2.98 -2.04
CA VAL A 150 -7.84 -3.24 -3.47
C VAL A 150 -9.24 -3.53 -4.01
N VAL A 151 -9.51 -3.11 -5.24
CA VAL A 151 -10.76 -3.43 -5.96
C VAL A 151 -10.46 -4.56 -6.92
N HIS A 152 -11.22 -5.65 -6.81
CA HIS A 152 -11.16 -6.79 -7.71
C HIS A 152 -11.91 -6.50 -9.02
N GLU A 153 -11.61 -7.23 -10.10
CA GLU A 153 -12.22 -7.01 -11.42
C GLU A 153 -13.75 -7.19 -11.43
N ASP A 154 -14.29 -7.99 -10.51
CA ASP A 154 -15.73 -8.19 -10.30
C ASP A 154 -16.41 -6.98 -9.61
N GLY A 155 -15.65 -5.94 -9.27
CA GLY A 155 -16.12 -4.75 -8.55
C GLY A 155 -16.17 -4.91 -7.03
N SER A 156 -15.82 -6.08 -6.49
CA SER A 156 -15.74 -6.27 -5.04
C SER A 156 -14.51 -5.60 -4.44
N ILE A 157 -14.68 -5.09 -3.23
CA ILE A 157 -13.65 -4.36 -2.49
C ILE A 157 -13.07 -5.29 -1.43
N TRP A 158 -11.75 -5.45 -1.44
CA TRP A 158 -11.02 -6.28 -0.48
C TRP A 158 -10.09 -5.41 0.33
N PHE A 159 -10.07 -5.60 1.64
CA PHE A 159 -9.30 -4.74 2.54
C PHE A 159 -8.86 -5.47 3.80
N THR A 160 -7.81 -4.93 4.42
CA THR A 160 -7.23 -5.47 5.66
C THR A 160 -7.65 -4.61 6.85
N ASP A 161 -7.94 -5.27 7.98
CA ASP A 161 -8.36 -4.61 9.24
C ASP A 161 -7.45 -4.99 10.42
N PRO A 162 -6.17 -4.57 10.40
CA PRO A 162 -5.24 -4.78 11.50
C PRO A 162 -5.55 -3.85 12.68
N SER A 163 -4.97 -4.16 13.85
CA SER A 163 -5.13 -3.37 15.08
C SER A 163 -4.08 -2.27 15.27
N TYR A 164 -3.49 -1.71 14.21
CA TYR A 164 -2.44 -0.70 14.32
C TYR A 164 -2.85 0.52 15.12
N GLY A 165 -4.07 1.04 14.90
CA GLY A 165 -4.49 2.23 15.61
C GLY A 165 -4.59 2.04 17.12
N HIS A 166 -4.85 0.81 17.57
CA HIS A 166 -4.78 0.45 18.97
C HIS A 166 -3.34 0.36 19.46
N ASP A 167 -2.50 -0.37 18.71
CA ASP A 167 -1.07 -0.54 19.04
C ASP A 167 -0.32 0.82 19.11
N GLN A 168 -0.78 1.81 18.34
CA GLN A 168 -0.26 3.18 18.28
C GLN A 168 -0.99 4.16 19.21
N GLY A 169 -2.01 3.69 19.94
CA GLY A 169 -2.66 4.40 21.03
C GLY A 169 -3.66 5.49 20.65
N TYR A 170 -4.23 5.49 19.44
CA TYR A 170 -5.28 6.44 19.03
C TYR A 170 -6.63 5.78 18.71
N ARG A 171 -6.72 4.45 18.81
CA ARG A 171 -7.97 3.68 18.76
C ARG A 171 -8.21 2.90 20.06
N PRO A 172 -9.47 2.64 20.41
CA PRO A 172 -9.80 1.75 21.53
C PRO A 172 -9.29 0.33 21.25
N ARG A 173 -9.33 -0.52 22.28
CA ARG A 173 -9.04 -1.94 22.13
C ARG A 173 -9.97 -2.57 21.08
N PRO A 174 -9.44 -3.34 20.11
CA PRO A 174 -10.23 -4.07 19.12
C PRO A 174 -11.36 -4.91 19.71
N SER A 175 -12.50 -4.93 19.04
CA SER A 175 -13.62 -5.84 19.30
C SER A 175 -13.77 -6.94 18.25
N LEU A 176 -12.96 -6.86 17.19
CA LEU A 176 -12.85 -7.83 16.11
C LEU A 176 -11.43 -8.42 16.08
N PRO A 177 -11.24 -9.65 15.57
CA PRO A 177 -9.91 -10.13 15.21
C PRO A 177 -9.31 -9.29 14.07
N ASN A 178 -8.03 -9.50 13.76
CA ASN A 178 -7.42 -8.93 12.57
C ASN A 178 -7.85 -9.76 11.35
N VAL A 179 -8.50 -9.11 10.39
CA VAL A 179 -9.23 -9.82 9.34
C VAL A 179 -8.96 -9.21 7.96
N VAL A 180 -8.97 -10.05 6.94
CA VAL A 180 -9.15 -9.65 5.54
C VAL A 180 -10.63 -9.74 5.22
N TYR A 181 -11.24 -8.64 4.77
CA TYR A 181 -12.66 -8.60 4.40
C TYR A 181 -12.83 -8.49 2.89
N ARG A 182 -13.97 -8.99 2.40
CA ARG A 182 -14.53 -8.69 1.08
C ARG A 182 -15.87 -7.99 1.28
N TYR A 183 -16.07 -6.86 0.61
CA TYR A 183 -17.33 -6.14 0.51
C TYR A 183 -17.76 -6.05 -0.94
N ASP A 184 -19.01 -6.40 -1.22
CA ASP A 184 -19.63 -6.25 -2.53
C ASP A 184 -20.61 -5.07 -2.51
N PRO A 185 -20.29 -3.95 -3.18
CA PRO A 185 -21.15 -2.78 -3.18
C PRO A 185 -22.46 -2.98 -3.97
N ALA A 186 -22.55 -3.97 -4.85
CA ALA A 186 -23.77 -4.23 -5.63
C ALA A 186 -24.83 -4.97 -4.81
N THR A 187 -24.40 -5.79 -3.83
CA THR A 187 -25.28 -6.59 -2.97
C THR A 187 -25.25 -6.16 -1.51
N GLU A 188 -24.41 -5.18 -1.17
CA GLU A 188 -24.10 -4.74 0.21
C GLU A 188 -23.61 -5.89 1.12
N SER A 189 -23.09 -6.97 0.52
CA SER A 189 -22.63 -8.15 1.26
C SER A 189 -21.19 -7.96 1.72
N ILE A 190 -20.96 -8.01 3.03
CA ILE A 190 -19.62 -8.08 3.64
C ILE A 190 -19.36 -9.48 4.22
N ARG A 191 -18.13 -9.99 4.04
CA ARG A 191 -17.68 -11.24 4.63
C ARG A 191 -16.22 -11.18 5.08
N ALA A 192 -15.93 -11.79 6.22
CA ALA A 192 -14.57 -12.12 6.62
C ALA A 192 -14.00 -13.24 5.72
N MET A 193 -12.83 -13.02 5.14
CA MET A 193 -12.18 -13.90 4.16
C MET A 193 -11.02 -14.69 4.75
N ALA A 194 -10.28 -14.10 5.69
CA ALA A 194 -9.23 -14.74 6.47
C ALA A 194 -9.05 -14.02 7.81
N ASP A 195 -8.80 -14.76 8.88
CA ASP A 195 -8.58 -14.25 10.26
C ASP A 195 -7.33 -14.84 10.93
N ASP A 196 -6.52 -15.59 10.18
CA ASP A 196 -5.31 -16.28 10.64
C ASP A 196 -4.02 -15.51 10.31
N LEU A 197 -4.09 -14.18 10.44
CA LEU A 197 -3.01 -13.22 10.20
C LEU A 197 -2.77 -12.37 11.44
N GLY A 198 -1.49 -12.08 11.74
CA GLY A 198 -1.10 -11.31 12.92
C GLY A 198 -1.39 -9.81 12.77
N ARG A 199 -0.88 -9.18 11.72
CA ARG A 199 -1.14 -7.80 11.30
C ARG A 199 -1.26 -7.76 9.76
N PRO A 200 -2.43 -8.14 9.20
CA PRO A 200 -2.67 -8.05 7.77
C PRO A 200 -2.53 -6.59 7.32
N ASN A 201 -1.68 -6.33 6.34
CA ASN A 201 -1.33 -4.98 5.92
C ASN A 201 -1.66 -4.82 4.42
N GLY A 202 -0.69 -4.90 3.53
CA GLY A 202 -0.87 -4.77 2.09
C GLY A 202 -1.67 -5.92 1.51
N ILE A 203 -2.49 -5.63 0.51
CA ILE A 203 -3.29 -6.62 -0.23
C ILE A 203 -3.24 -6.35 -1.74
N CYS A 204 -3.04 -7.39 -2.54
CA CYS A 204 -3.18 -7.32 -4.00
C CYS A 204 -3.57 -8.66 -4.61
N PHE A 205 -4.07 -8.64 -5.85
CA PHE A 205 -4.34 -9.86 -6.62
C PHE A 205 -3.20 -10.17 -7.59
N SER A 206 -3.09 -11.45 -7.95
CA SER A 206 -2.37 -11.86 -9.16
C SER A 206 -3.02 -11.26 -10.41
N PRO A 207 -2.32 -11.20 -11.56
CA PRO A 207 -2.85 -10.54 -12.76
C PRO A 207 -4.07 -11.22 -13.35
N ASP A 208 -4.24 -12.52 -13.09
CA ASP A 208 -5.38 -13.32 -13.50
C ASP A 208 -6.52 -13.32 -12.46
N GLY A 209 -6.37 -12.59 -11.35
CA GLY A 209 -7.38 -12.50 -10.28
C GLY A 209 -7.57 -13.78 -9.46
N THR A 210 -6.80 -14.85 -9.70
CA THR A 210 -7.05 -16.16 -9.06
C THR A 210 -6.35 -16.35 -7.71
N THR A 211 -5.35 -15.52 -7.41
CA THR A 211 -4.60 -15.53 -6.15
C THR A 211 -4.69 -14.17 -5.48
N VAL A 212 -4.94 -14.14 -4.17
CA VAL A 212 -4.76 -12.94 -3.34
C VAL A 212 -3.51 -13.07 -2.50
N TYR A 213 -2.69 -12.02 -2.53
CA TYR A 213 -1.51 -11.86 -1.69
C TYR A 213 -1.83 -10.88 -0.57
N VAL A 214 -1.47 -11.25 0.66
CA VAL A 214 -1.64 -10.41 1.85
C VAL A 214 -0.35 -10.39 2.64
N THR A 215 0.17 -9.21 2.95
CA THR A 215 1.34 -9.09 3.81
C THR A 215 0.95 -9.16 5.27
N ASP A 216 1.78 -9.82 6.08
CA ASP A 216 1.63 -9.94 7.53
C ASP A 216 2.89 -9.42 8.20
N THR A 217 2.70 -8.37 8.99
CA THR A 217 3.77 -7.54 9.56
C THR A 217 3.82 -7.64 11.08
N ASP A 218 3.31 -8.73 11.65
CA ASP A 218 3.19 -8.94 13.11
C ASP A 218 4.50 -8.75 13.90
N GLN A 219 5.65 -8.80 13.22
CA GLN A 219 6.96 -8.40 13.74
C GLN A 219 6.96 -6.99 14.34
N VAL A 220 6.13 -6.07 13.85
CA VAL A 220 6.03 -4.69 14.34
C VAL A 220 4.65 -4.45 14.96
N ARG A 221 4.63 -4.04 16.23
CA ARG A 221 3.41 -3.69 16.98
C ARG A 221 3.63 -2.38 17.73
N GLY A 222 3.13 -1.28 17.15
CA GLY A 222 3.42 0.06 17.66
C GLY A 222 4.93 0.32 17.68
N PRO A 223 5.52 0.77 18.81
CA PRO A 223 6.96 1.00 18.91
C PRO A 223 7.79 -0.29 19.10
N CYS A 224 7.16 -1.46 19.23
CA CYS A 224 7.85 -2.70 19.55
C CYS A 224 8.15 -3.54 18.30
N ILE A 225 9.41 -3.95 18.16
CA ILE A 225 9.87 -4.90 17.15
C ILE A 225 10.20 -6.24 17.83
N ASN A 226 9.62 -7.32 17.34
CA ASN A 226 9.95 -8.68 17.76
C ASN A 226 10.28 -9.55 16.55
N TYR A 227 11.58 -9.76 16.32
CA TYR A 227 12.11 -10.54 15.19
C TYR A 227 11.69 -12.02 15.17
N SER A 228 11.11 -12.55 16.25
CA SER A 228 10.55 -13.92 16.26
C SER A 228 9.11 -13.99 15.73
N ARG A 229 8.49 -12.87 15.37
CA ARG A 229 7.13 -12.78 14.81
C ARG A 229 7.16 -12.63 13.29
N VAL A 230 5.97 -12.72 12.70
CA VAL A 230 5.76 -12.82 11.24
C VAL A 230 6.18 -11.55 10.51
N SER A 231 6.93 -11.71 9.42
CA SER A 231 7.30 -10.67 8.45
C SER A 231 7.19 -11.23 7.03
N SER A 232 6.05 -11.86 6.74
CA SER A 232 5.85 -12.71 5.57
C SER A 232 4.72 -12.21 4.68
N ILE A 233 4.77 -12.59 3.41
CA ILE A 233 3.67 -12.48 2.47
C ILE A 233 2.99 -13.85 2.40
N TYR A 234 1.67 -13.89 2.57
CA TYR A 234 0.86 -15.08 2.36
C TYR A 234 0.11 -14.99 1.04
N ALA A 235 -0.03 -16.12 0.37
CA ALA A 235 -0.88 -16.29 -0.80
C ALA A 235 -2.06 -17.20 -0.47
N PHE A 236 -3.21 -16.91 -1.07
CA PHE A 236 -4.42 -17.71 -1.00
C PHE A 236 -5.00 -17.88 -2.41
N ASP A 237 -5.46 -19.08 -2.73
CA ASP A 237 -6.19 -19.31 -3.98
C ASP A 237 -7.65 -18.91 -3.78
N ILE A 238 -8.24 -18.29 -4.79
CA ILE A 238 -9.65 -17.92 -4.80
C ILE A 238 -10.41 -19.02 -5.53
N THR A 239 -11.38 -19.61 -4.84
CA THR A 239 -12.31 -20.59 -5.41
C THR A 239 -13.75 -20.13 -5.17
N TYR A 240 -14.72 -20.77 -5.82
CA TYR A 240 -16.14 -20.52 -5.59
C TYR A 240 -16.78 -21.71 -4.86
N ARG A 241 -17.46 -21.44 -3.75
CA ARG A 241 -18.25 -22.39 -2.97
C ARG A 241 -19.67 -21.85 -2.84
N HIS A 242 -20.64 -22.64 -3.31
CA HIS A 242 -22.05 -22.24 -3.27
C HIS A 242 -22.32 -20.86 -3.89
N GLY A 243 -21.65 -20.55 -5.01
CA GLY A 243 -21.79 -19.27 -5.72
C GLY A 243 -21.11 -18.08 -5.03
N GLN A 244 -20.32 -18.31 -3.98
CA GLN A 244 -19.59 -17.27 -3.27
C GLN A 244 -18.09 -17.52 -3.36
N PRO A 245 -17.24 -16.48 -3.45
CA PRO A 245 -15.80 -16.67 -3.42
C PRO A 245 -15.36 -17.30 -2.09
N ALA A 246 -14.19 -17.90 -2.01
CA ALA A 246 -13.61 -18.43 -0.78
C ALA A 246 -12.09 -18.48 -0.94
N LEU A 247 -11.37 -18.21 0.16
CA LEU A 247 -9.93 -18.39 0.20
C LEU A 247 -9.59 -19.82 0.65
N ILE A 248 -8.70 -20.46 -0.09
CA ILE A 248 -8.15 -21.78 0.25
C ILE A 248 -6.63 -21.77 0.08
N ASN A 249 -5.98 -22.86 0.50
CA ASN A 249 -4.54 -23.08 0.29
C ASN A 249 -3.65 -21.92 0.77
N ARG A 250 -3.94 -21.38 1.96
CA ARG A 250 -3.05 -20.41 2.62
C ARG A 250 -1.65 -20.99 2.67
N ARG A 251 -0.69 -20.25 2.12
CA ARG A 251 0.72 -20.65 2.07
C ARG A 251 1.60 -19.43 2.26
N VAL A 252 2.75 -19.65 2.88
CA VAL A 252 3.82 -18.63 2.84
C VAL A 252 4.25 -18.52 1.38
N PHE A 253 4.14 -17.31 0.84
CA PHE A 253 4.64 -16.98 -0.48
C PHE A 253 6.10 -16.54 -0.38
N ALA A 254 6.37 -15.59 0.52
CA ALA A 254 7.71 -15.05 0.72
C ALA A 254 7.92 -14.56 2.16
N LEU A 255 9.17 -14.50 2.59
CA LEU A 255 9.62 -13.78 3.78
C LEU A 255 10.34 -12.51 3.30
N ALA A 256 10.07 -11.35 3.93
CA ALA A 256 10.84 -10.16 3.64
C ALA A 256 12.31 -10.37 4.05
N ASP A 257 13.25 -10.02 3.17
CA ASP A 257 14.68 -10.17 3.48
C ASP A 257 15.15 -9.16 4.53
N THR A 258 14.56 -7.95 4.54
CA THR A 258 14.85 -6.90 5.51
C THR A 258 13.55 -6.26 6.02
N GLY A 259 13.37 -6.24 7.35
CA GLY A 259 12.20 -5.65 7.98
C GLY A 259 10.91 -6.43 7.71
N ILE A 260 9.82 -5.69 7.48
CA ILE A 260 8.48 -6.23 7.19
C ILE A 260 8.07 -5.93 5.74
N PRO A 261 7.30 -6.82 5.08
CA PRO A 261 6.66 -6.50 3.82
C PRO A 261 5.40 -5.67 4.09
N ASP A 262 5.41 -4.41 3.72
CA ASP A 262 4.32 -3.47 4.02
C ASP A 262 3.33 -3.42 2.81
N GLY A 263 3.30 -2.32 2.06
CA GLY A 263 2.52 -2.22 0.82
C GLY A 263 3.00 -3.19 -0.27
N ILE A 264 2.06 -3.85 -0.94
CA ILE A 264 2.31 -4.90 -1.94
C ILE A 264 1.61 -4.59 -3.27
N LYS A 265 2.24 -4.92 -4.40
CA LYS A 265 1.66 -4.83 -5.75
C LYS A 265 2.18 -5.97 -6.64
N CYS A 266 1.43 -6.31 -7.68
CA CYS A 266 1.84 -7.28 -8.69
C CYS A 266 2.07 -6.57 -10.04
N ASP A 267 3.04 -7.04 -10.84
CA ASP A 267 3.11 -6.69 -12.26
C ASP A 267 2.30 -7.65 -13.13
N THR A 268 2.07 -7.30 -14.39
CA THR A 268 1.29 -8.10 -15.36
C THR A 268 1.94 -9.44 -15.75
N LEU A 269 3.20 -9.68 -15.39
CA LEU A 269 3.89 -10.97 -15.56
C LEU A 269 3.76 -11.86 -14.32
N GLY A 270 3.13 -11.37 -13.25
CA GLY A 270 2.91 -12.09 -12.01
C GLY A 270 4.02 -11.92 -10.97
N ASN A 271 5.03 -11.08 -11.22
CA ASN A 271 6.03 -10.80 -10.18
C ASN A 271 5.39 -9.95 -9.09
N VAL A 272 5.74 -10.26 -7.85
CA VAL A 272 5.19 -9.63 -6.65
C VAL A 272 6.24 -8.69 -6.07
N TYR A 273 5.83 -7.47 -5.75
CA TYR A 273 6.67 -6.39 -5.24
C TYR A 273 6.14 -5.98 -3.88
N SER A 274 7.01 -5.78 -2.90
CA SER A 274 6.61 -5.25 -1.59
C SER A 274 7.61 -4.20 -1.10
N GLY A 275 7.07 -3.12 -0.53
CA GLY A 275 7.84 -2.19 0.29
C GLY A 275 8.39 -2.93 1.50
N CYS A 276 9.67 -2.75 1.80
CA CYS A 276 10.43 -3.44 2.84
C CYS A 276 11.41 -2.46 3.51
N GLY A 277 12.08 -2.91 4.58
CA GLY A 277 12.96 -2.07 5.39
C GLY A 277 14.20 -1.52 4.67
N ASP A 278 14.54 -2.04 3.49
CA ASP A 278 15.68 -1.59 2.66
C ASP A 278 15.31 -1.17 1.24
N GLY A 279 14.02 -1.04 0.93
CA GLY A 279 13.53 -0.59 -0.37
C GLY A 279 12.36 -1.44 -0.84
N ILE A 280 12.36 -1.81 -2.13
CA ILE A 280 11.33 -2.69 -2.71
C ILE A 280 11.98 -4.04 -3.02
N ASN A 281 11.44 -5.10 -2.44
CA ASN A 281 11.83 -6.47 -2.75
C ASN A 281 10.92 -7.03 -3.86
N VAL A 282 11.49 -7.78 -4.79
CA VAL A 282 10.79 -8.31 -5.97
C VAL A 282 10.93 -9.81 -6.04
N TRP A 283 9.81 -10.52 -6.02
CA TRP A 283 9.72 -11.97 -6.11
C TRP A 283 9.07 -12.40 -7.41
N SER A 284 9.53 -13.53 -7.96
CA SER A 284 8.86 -14.22 -9.06
C SER A 284 7.45 -14.68 -8.67
N PRO A 285 6.58 -15.05 -9.62
CA PRO A 285 5.28 -15.65 -9.32
C PRO A 285 5.36 -16.91 -8.44
N GLY A 286 6.52 -17.56 -8.37
CA GLY A 286 6.77 -18.72 -7.52
C GLY A 286 7.29 -18.40 -6.11
N GLY A 287 7.44 -17.12 -5.73
CA GLY A 287 7.94 -16.70 -4.42
C GLY A 287 9.46 -16.67 -4.27
N VAL A 288 10.21 -16.89 -5.36
CA VAL A 288 11.68 -16.75 -5.35
C VAL A 288 12.06 -15.27 -5.41
N LEU A 289 12.88 -14.80 -4.47
CA LEU A 289 13.40 -13.42 -4.46
C LEU A 289 14.33 -13.21 -5.67
N LEU A 290 13.91 -12.36 -6.61
CA LEU A 290 14.66 -12.06 -7.83
C LEU A 290 15.70 -10.97 -7.60
N GLY A 291 15.34 -9.95 -6.81
CA GLY A 291 16.20 -8.81 -6.56
C GLY A 291 15.54 -7.74 -5.71
N LYS A 292 16.24 -6.62 -5.55
CA LYS A 292 15.80 -5.48 -4.76
C LYS A 292 16.14 -4.16 -5.42
N ILE A 293 15.21 -3.22 -5.26
CA ILE A 293 15.38 -1.81 -5.55
C ILE A 293 15.71 -1.14 -4.22
N VAL A 294 16.97 -0.87 -3.96
CA VAL A 294 17.46 -0.39 -2.66
C VAL A 294 17.23 1.11 -2.53
N ILE A 295 16.41 1.49 -1.55
CA ILE A 295 16.14 2.89 -1.17
C ILE A 295 16.40 3.00 0.34
N LEU A 296 17.38 3.82 0.71
CA LEU A 296 17.78 3.97 2.12
C LEU A 296 16.62 4.49 2.96
N GLY A 297 16.38 3.84 4.10
CA GLY A 297 15.23 4.13 4.96
C GLY A 297 13.97 3.32 4.61
N GLY A 298 14.04 2.42 3.63
CA GLY A 298 12.95 1.51 3.27
C GLY A 298 11.90 2.13 2.35
N VAL A 299 10.84 1.39 2.06
CA VAL A 299 9.66 1.90 1.35
C VAL A 299 8.44 1.32 2.07
N ALA A 300 7.52 2.17 2.50
CA ALA A 300 6.29 1.73 3.16
C ALA A 300 5.28 1.23 2.13
N ASN A 301 4.89 2.08 1.17
CA ASN A 301 4.08 1.68 0.03
C ASN A 301 4.61 2.30 -1.28
N PHE A 302 4.04 1.87 -2.40
CA PHE A 302 4.40 2.36 -3.72
C PHE A 302 3.28 2.04 -4.71
N CYS A 303 3.33 2.66 -5.89
CA CYS A 303 2.45 2.31 -6.99
C CYS A 303 3.18 2.31 -8.32
N PHE A 304 2.64 1.54 -9.26
CA PHE A 304 3.07 1.60 -10.65
C PHE A 304 2.54 2.87 -11.32
N GLY A 305 3.39 3.51 -12.12
CA GLY A 305 3.03 4.50 -13.11
C GLY A 305 3.14 3.91 -14.52
N ARG A 306 3.04 4.76 -15.54
CA ARG A 306 3.16 4.33 -16.95
C ARG A 306 4.57 3.85 -17.28
N ASN A 307 4.66 2.90 -18.21
CA ASN A 307 5.90 2.57 -18.93
C ASN A 307 7.06 2.15 -17.98
N GLY A 308 6.79 1.25 -17.03
CA GLY A 308 7.80 0.77 -16.08
C GLY A 308 8.16 1.77 -14.98
N LEU A 309 7.32 2.78 -14.73
CA LEU A 309 7.52 3.67 -13.59
C LEU A 309 7.00 3.03 -12.30
N ILE A 310 7.72 3.27 -11.21
CA ILE A 310 7.24 3.10 -9.83
C ILE A 310 7.42 4.43 -9.09
N PHE A 311 6.39 4.83 -8.33
CA PHE A 311 6.49 5.91 -7.36
C PHE A 311 6.60 5.30 -5.97
N ALA A 312 7.77 5.44 -5.33
CA ALA A 312 8.07 4.82 -4.04
C ALA A 312 7.97 5.84 -2.90
N LEU A 313 7.20 5.47 -1.86
CA LEU A 313 6.89 6.32 -0.72
C LEU A 313 7.84 5.99 0.43
N ASN A 314 8.69 6.94 0.80
CA ASN A 314 9.80 6.75 1.73
C ASN A 314 9.80 7.85 2.82
N GLU A 315 8.69 7.91 3.56
CA GLU A 315 8.43 8.86 4.65
C GLU A 315 8.57 10.32 4.21
N HIS A 316 9.77 10.89 4.35
CA HIS A 316 10.10 12.28 4.02
C HIS A 316 10.48 12.49 2.55
N ARG A 317 10.43 11.44 1.72
CA ARG A 317 10.87 11.47 0.33
C ARG A 317 9.93 10.69 -0.58
N LEU A 318 9.68 11.27 -1.75
CA LEU A 318 9.00 10.61 -2.86
C LEU A 318 10.03 10.32 -3.97
N TRP A 319 10.15 9.06 -4.36
CA TRP A 319 11.07 8.62 -5.40
C TRP A 319 10.34 8.20 -6.67
N ARG A 320 10.95 8.47 -7.83
CA ARG A 320 10.60 7.91 -9.12
C ARG A 320 11.63 6.86 -9.49
N VAL A 321 11.17 5.63 -9.66
CA VAL A 321 11.97 4.51 -10.11
C VAL A 321 11.57 4.17 -11.55
N ARG A 322 12.55 4.04 -12.43
CA ARG A 322 12.36 3.55 -13.81
C ARG A 322 12.89 2.12 -13.90
N LEU A 323 11.99 1.22 -14.25
CA LEU A 323 12.26 -0.15 -14.67
C LEU A 323 12.29 -0.23 -16.21
N ASP A 324 12.33 -1.44 -16.76
CA ASP A 324 12.13 -1.63 -18.19
C ASP A 324 10.75 -1.08 -18.63
N TYR A 325 10.71 -0.46 -19.80
CA TYR A 325 9.51 0.19 -20.34
C TYR A 325 8.33 -0.78 -20.53
N GLY A 326 8.61 -2.08 -20.68
CA GLY A 326 7.60 -3.12 -20.82
C GLY A 326 6.93 -3.54 -19.50
N ILE A 327 7.49 -3.17 -18.34
CA ILE A 327 6.91 -3.53 -17.04
C ILE A 327 5.67 -2.69 -16.78
N LYS A 328 4.59 -3.38 -16.41
CA LYS A 328 3.28 -2.78 -16.14
C LYS A 328 2.70 -3.32 -14.85
N GLY A 329 2.17 -2.44 -14.01
CA GLY A 329 1.44 -2.86 -12.81
C GLY A 329 0.12 -3.54 -13.18
N ALA A 330 -0.21 -4.64 -12.50
CA ALA A 330 -1.41 -5.41 -12.81
C ALA A 330 -2.72 -4.64 -12.57
N LEU A 331 -2.76 -3.79 -11.53
CA LEU A 331 -3.97 -3.07 -11.13
C LEU A 331 -4.51 -2.13 -12.22
N LEU A 332 -3.63 -1.37 -12.88
CA LEU A 332 -4.01 -0.40 -13.92
C LEU A 332 -3.68 -0.88 -15.33
N GLY A 333 -2.81 -1.89 -15.48
CA GLY A 333 -2.40 -2.42 -16.77
C GLY A 333 -1.57 -1.46 -17.64
N ILE A 334 -0.94 -0.44 -17.03
CA ILE A 334 -0.20 0.64 -17.70
C ILE A 334 1.30 0.65 -17.40
#